data_AF-A0A959GX36-F1
#
_entry.id   AF-A0A959GX36-F1
#
_cell.length_a   1.000
_cell.length_b   1.000
_cell.length_c   1.000
_cell.angle_alpha   90.00
_cell.angle_beta   90.00
_cell.angle_gamma   90.00
#
_symmetry.space_group_name_H-M   'P 1'
#
loop_
_entity.id
_entity.type
_entity.pdbx_description
1 polymer ?
#
loop_
_entity_poly.entity_id
_entity_poly.type
_entity_poly.pdbx_seq_one_letter_code
_entity_poly.pdbx_strand_id
1 'polypeptide(L)'
;MEKLFVKKFIPVYQEGKYVCIGYANDKARYLEMEYSDQLMGQLQRAVREGISADELDIPLFSELNNLDFLEPLEKFAEIAEINRDRIYFQYLGNENFNESVFATRILIFGAGAGGSTITYMLAQMGFHNLVLVDFDTVSKTDIHKSVVLKAADIGMPKVEAVARHIRHNFGIDIQYQEHKFIAYDDLEEIIGRYEPDFIIKACDPELIFRSNLSRICFGNRIPYINMAYAFEKLRLGPLYIPGFTSCDESFNK
;
A
#
# COMPACT_ATOMS: atom_id res chain seq x y z
N MET A 1 14.80 -15.64 -29.52
CA MET A 1 15.58 -15.59 -28.27
C MET A 1 14.92 -14.54 -27.40
N GLU A 2 14.64 -14.89 -26.15
CA GLU A 2 14.03 -13.99 -25.17
C GLU A 2 15.04 -12.88 -24.88
N LYS A 3 14.60 -11.61 -25.01
CA LYS A 3 15.45 -10.45 -24.76
C LYS A 3 15.24 -9.98 -23.33
N LEU A 4 16.35 -9.64 -22.69
CA LEU A 4 16.36 -9.04 -21.36
C LEU A 4 16.49 -7.52 -21.48
N PHE A 5 15.74 -6.78 -20.68
CA PHE A 5 15.77 -5.32 -20.66
C PHE A 5 16.13 -4.84 -19.27
N VAL A 6 16.77 -3.67 -19.18
CA VAL A 6 16.99 -3.02 -17.88
C VAL A 6 15.64 -2.71 -17.25
N LYS A 7 15.41 -3.21 -16.03
CA LYS A 7 14.18 -3.01 -15.26
C LYS A 7 13.77 -1.53 -15.31
N LYS A 8 12.52 -1.25 -15.70
CA LYS A 8 11.96 0.11 -15.63
C LYS A 8 12.19 0.57 -14.18
N PHE A 9 12.69 1.79 -13.98
CA PHE A 9 12.87 2.43 -12.66
C PHE A 9 14.18 2.16 -11.88
N ILE A 10 15.12 1.38 -12.40
CA ILE A 10 16.50 1.45 -11.92
C ILE A 10 17.07 2.83 -12.33
N PRO A 11 17.44 3.70 -11.37
CA PRO A 11 17.96 5.01 -11.71
C PRO A 11 19.34 4.87 -12.34
N VAL A 12 19.57 5.63 -13.40
CA VAL A 12 20.87 5.77 -14.05
C VAL A 12 21.21 7.26 -14.02
N TYR A 13 22.29 7.62 -13.35
CA TYR A 13 22.72 9.00 -13.23
C TYR A 13 24.24 9.11 -13.31
N GLN A 14 24.73 10.30 -13.67
CA GLN A 14 26.16 10.56 -13.71
C GLN A 14 26.57 11.35 -12.47
N GLU A 15 27.60 10.88 -11.78
CA GLU A 15 28.23 11.56 -10.64
C GLU A 15 29.71 11.78 -10.94
N GLY A 16 30.05 13.00 -11.34
CA GLY A 16 31.40 13.34 -11.80
C GLY A 16 31.81 12.52 -13.03
N LYS A 17 32.85 11.69 -12.86
CA LYS A 17 33.36 10.81 -13.93
C LYS A 17 32.75 9.41 -13.94
N TYR A 18 31.79 9.13 -13.05
CA TYR A 18 31.16 7.82 -12.94
C TYR A 18 29.72 7.85 -13.43
N VAL A 19 29.28 6.73 -14.00
CA VAL A 19 27.89 6.39 -14.23
C VAL A 19 27.47 5.46 -13.10
N CYS A 20 26.45 5.88 -12.38
CA CYS A 20 25.88 5.17 -11.24
C CYS A 20 24.54 4.55 -11.65
N ILE A 21 24.35 3.28 -11.33
CA ILE A 21 23.16 2.50 -11.68
C ILE A 21 22.64 1.84 -10.41
N GLY A 22 21.38 2.13 -10.05
CA GLY A 22 20.76 1.65 -8.81
C GLY A 22 20.60 2.74 -7.74
N TYR A 23 19.88 2.42 -6.67
CA TYR A 23 19.56 3.40 -5.63
C TYR A 23 20.74 3.56 -4.66
N ALA A 24 21.20 4.79 -4.45
CA ALA A 24 22.38 5.07 -3.63
C ALA A 24 22.31 4.55 -2.18
N ASN A 25 21.09 4.37 -1.65
CA ASN A 25 20.83 3.85 -0.31
C ASN A 25 20.90 2.31 -0.24
N ASP A 26 20.77 1.62 -1.36
CA ASP A 26 20.90 0.17 -1.46
C ASP A 26 22.30 -0.20 -1.95
N LYS A 27 23.28 -0.15 -1.05
CA LYS A 27 24.68 -0.44 -1.37
C LYS A 27 24.92 -1.87 -1.86
N ALA A 28 24.00 -2.80 -1.58
CA ALA A 28 24.10 -4.18 -2.06
C ALA A 28 23.73 -4.29 -3.56
N ARG A 29 22.90 -3.38 -4.05
CA ARG A 29 22.42 -3.33 -5.44
C ARG A 29 22.71 -1.97 -6.05
N TYR A 30 23.98 -1.70 -6.24
CA TYR A 30 24.44 -0.42 -6.73
C TYR A 30 25.76 -0.58 -7.49
N LEU A 31 25.81 -0.04 -8.70
CA LEU A 31 26.94 -0.18 -9.63
C LEU A 31 27.50 1.20 -9.96
N GLU A 32 28.81 1.36 -9.80
CA GLU A 32 29.56 2.55 -10.23
C GLU A 32 30.58 2.14 -11.30
N MET A 33 30.50 2.74 -12.47
CA MET A 33 31.43 2.48 -13.58
C MET A 33 31.98 3.81 -14.12
N GLU A 34 33.23 3.83 -14.57
CA GLU A 34 33.80 5.03 -15.18
C GLU A 34 33.09 5.35 -16.50
N TYR A 35 32.72 6.62 -16.69
CA TYR A 35 32.00 7.07 -17.87
C TYR A 35 32.80 6.81 -19.15
N SER A 36 32.14 6.25 -20.15
CA SER A 36 32.60 6.25 -21.53
C SER A 36 31.41 6.30 -22.48
N ASP A 37 31.61 6.83 -23.69
CA ASP A 37 30.54 6.85 -24.71
C ASP A 37 30.10 5.43 -25.08
N GLN A 38 31.02 4.47 -25.03
CA GLN A 38 30.72 3.05 -25.22
C GLN A 38 29.78 2.52 -24.14
N LEU A 39 30.05 2.80 -22.86
CA LEU A 39 29.19 2.40 -21.74
C LEU A 39 27.79 2.98 -21.88
N MET A 40 27.69 4.27 -22.19
CA MET A 40 26.40 4.93 -22.38
C MET A 40 25.63 4.37 -23.58
N GLY A 41 26.31 4.07 -24.69
CA GLY A 41 25.72 3.41 -25.84
C GLY A 41 25.17 2.02 -25.50
N GLN A 42 25.91 1.24 -24.71
CA GLN A 42 25.46 -0.07 -24.24
C GLN A 42 24.24 0.02 -23.31
N LEU A 43 24.22 0.98 -22.38
CA LEU A 43 23.07 1.24 -21.50
C LEU A 43 21.82 1.65 -22.28
N GLN A 44 21.95 2.61 -23.20
CA GLN A 44 20.83 3.05 -24.03
C GLN A 44 20.25 1.92 -24.86
N ARG A 45 21.11 1.05 -25.40
CA ARG A 45 20.68 -0.13 -26.15
C ARG A 45 19.96 -1.13 -25.24
N ALA A 46 20.52 -1.44 -24.07
CA ALA A 46 19.90 -2.36 -23.12
C ALA A 46 18.52 -1.90 -22.64
N VAL A 47 18.32 -0.58 -22.51
CA VAL A 47 17.02 0.02 -22.15
C VAL A 47 16.02 -0.01 -23.32
N ARG A 48 16.45 0.28 -24.55
CA ARG A 48 15.54 0.48 -25.69
C ARG A 48 15.27 -0.78 -26.49
N GLU A 49 16.30 -1.57 -26.72
CA GLU A 49 16.29 -2.69 -27.67
C GLU A 49 16.39 -4.04 -26.96
N GLY A 50 16.77 -4.03 -25.68
CA GLY A 50 17.09 -5.21 -24.90
C GLY A 50 18.44 -5.81 -25.28
N ILE A 51 18.88 -6.77 -24.49
CA ILE A 51 20.08 -7.58 -24.72
C ILE A 51 19.71 -9.06 -24.83
N SER A 52 20.51 -9.80 -25.57
CA SER A 52 20.36 -11.25 -25.74
C SER A 52 21.20 -11.99 -24.71
N ALA A 53 20.85 -13.25 -24.40
CA ALA A 53 21.56 -14.04 -23.39
C ALA A 53 23.04 -14.29 -23.73
N ASP A 54 23.39 -14.31 -25.01
CA ASP A 54 24.77 -14.41 -25.52
C ASP A 54 25.60 -13.14 -25.31
N GLU A 55 24.96 -12.01 -24.96
CA GLU A 55 25.65 -10.75 -24.69
C GLU A 55 26.03 -10.59 -23.21
N LEU A 56 25.64 -11.53 -22.34
CA LEU A 56 25.90 -11.47 -20.89
C LEU A 56 27.40 -11.56 -20.51
N ASP A 57 28.27 -11.88 -21.47
CA ASP A 57 29.73 -11.82 -21.27
C ASP A 57 30.28 -10.39 -21.29
N ILE A 58 29.51 -9.41 -21.79
CA ILE A 58 29.91 -7.99 -21.79
C ILE A 58 29.91 -7.48 -20.34
N PRO A 59 30.99 -6.81 -19.86
CA PRO A 59 31.13 -6.43 -18.45
C PRO A 59 29.92 -5.72 -17.85
N LEU A 60 29.38 -4.71 -18.53
CA LEU A 60 28.18 -4.01 -18.07
C LEU A 60 26.98 -4.96 -17.90
N PHE A 61 26.70 -5.80 -18.90
CA PHE A 61 25.52 -6.66 -18.88
C PHE A 61 25.64 -7.79 -17.87
N SER A 62 26.86 -8.32 -17.67
CA SER A 62 27.17 -9.25 -16.60
C SER A 62 26.85 -8.65 -15.22
N GLU A 63 27.33 -7.43 -14.95
CA GLU A 63 27.05 -6.73 -13.69
C GLU A 63 25.56 -6.43 -13.50
N LEU A 64 24.88 -5.94 -14.55
CA LEU A 64 23.43 -5.72 -14.51
C LEU A 64 22.66 -7.01 -14.21
N ASN A 65 23.08 -8.15 -14.77
CA ASN A 65 22.47 -9.45 -14.50
C ASN A 65 22.73 -9.92 -13.07
N ASN A 66 23.97 -9.77 -12.57
CA ASN A 66 24.35 -10.16 -11.21
C ASN A 66 23.61 -9.36 -10.13
N LEU A 67 23.28 -8.09 -10.41
CA LEU A 67 22.51 -7.21 -9.52
C LEU A 67 20.99 -7.34 -9.69
N ASP A 68 20.55 -8.29 -10.53
CA ASP A 68 19.15 -8.49 -10.91
C ASP A 68 18.49 -7.21 -11.44
N PHE A 69 19.18 -6.48 -12.32
CA PHE A 69 18.66 -5.28 -13.00
C PHE A 69 18.06 -5.57 -14.37
N LEU A 70 17.95 -6.84 -14.76
CA LEU A 70 17.44 -7.27 -16.05
C LEU A 70 16.16 -8.08 -15.89
N GLU A 71 15.17 -7.87 -16.77
CA GLU A 71 13.94 -8.68 -16.79
C GLU A 71 13.40 -8.87 -18.24
N PRO A 72 12.60 -9.92 -18.51
CA PRO A 72 12.00 -10.17 -19.83
C PRO A 72 10.92 -9.15 -20.20
N LEU A 73 10.73 -8.89 -21.50
CA LEU A 73 9.75 -7.90 -22.01
C LEU A 73 8.30 -8.22 -21.61
N GLU A 74 7.93 -9.48 -21.42
CA GLU A 74 6.58 -9.87 -21.00
C GLU A 74 6.21 -9.23 -19.65
N LYS A 75 7.18 -9.15 -18.72
CA LYS A 75 7.01 -8.42 -17.46
C LYS A 75 6.88 -6.91 -17.65
N PHE A 76 7.39 -6.34 -18.75
CA PHE A 76 7.19 -4.93 -19.11
C PHE A 76 5.83 -4.66 -19.77
N ALA A 77 5.28 -5.62 -20.51
CA ALA A 77 4.07 -5.47 -21.33
C ALA A 77 2.78 -5.58 -20.50
N GLU A 78 2.79 -6.32 -19.39
CA GLU A 78 1.71 -6.28 -18.38
C GLU A 78 1.56 -4.88 -17.72
N ILE A 79 2.53 -4.00 -17.90
CA ILE A 79 2.62 -2.66 -17.28
C ILE A 79 2.28 -1.56 -18.30
N ALA A 80 1.26 -1.77 -19.14
CA ALA A 80 0.81 -0.76 -20.10
C ALA A 80 0.27 0.51 -19.42
N GLU A 81 -0.24 0.39 -18.19
CA GLU A 81 -0.56 1.51 -17.32
C GLU A 81 0.56 1.68 -16.28
N ILE A 82 1.08 2.91 -16.14
CA ILE A 82 2.14 3.23 -15.19
C ILE A 82 1.60 3.06 -13.77
N ASN A 83 1.76 1.87 -13.19
CA ASN A 83 1.47 1.62 -11.79
C ASN A 83 2.64 2.16 -10.95
N ARG A 84 2.57 3.45 -10.58
CA ARG A 84 3.63 4.13 -9.80
C ARG A 84 3.89 3.47 -8.45
N ASP A 85 2.95 2.70 -7.92
CA ASP A 85 3.11 2.05 -6.62
C ASP A 85 4.10 0.89 -6.71
N ARG A 86 4.11 0.14 -7.83
CA ARG A 86 5.17 -0.86 -8.10
C ARG A 86 6.57 -0.23 -8.12
N ILE A 87 6.70 1.00 -8.63
CA ILE A 87 7.97 1.76 -8.62
C ILE A 87 8.43 1.99 -7.18
N TYR A 88 7.51 2.42 -6.32
CA TYR A 88 7.80 2.69 -4.93
C TYR A 88 8.24 1.41 -4.19
N PHE A 89 7.60 0.27 -4.45
CA PHE A 89 7.98 -0.99 -3.83
C PHE A 89 9.32 -1.54 -4.35
N GLN A 90 9.60 -1.36 -5.65
CA GLN A 90 10.93 -1.64 -6.21
C GLN A 90 12.00 -0.74 -5.59
N TYR A 91 11.70 0.54 -5.38
CA TYR A 91 12.60 1.50 -4.72
C TYR A 91 12.95 1.09 -3.28
N LEU A 92 11.99 0.56 -2.53
CA LEU A 92 12.22 0.09 -1.16
C LEU A 92 13.09 -1.19 -1.09
N GLY A 93 13.63 -1.67 -2.22
CA GLY A 93 14.50 -2.84 -2.27
C GLY A 93 13.76 -4.17 -2.08
N ASN A 94 12.43 -4.16 -2.19
CA ASN A 94 11.61 -5.33 -1.93
C ASN A 94 11.28 -6.05 -3.24
N GLU A 95 12.23 -6.84 -3.75
CA GLU A 95 12.01 -7.70 -4.92
C GLU A 95 10.96 -8.79 -4.66
N ASN A 96 10.65 -9.03 -3.38
CA ASN A 96 9.57 -9.91 -2.94
C ASN A 96 8.22 -9.18 -2.84
N PHE A 97 8.08 -7.98 -3.41
CA PHE A 97 6.78 -7.36 -3.54
C PHE A 97 5.87 -8.30 -4.34
N ASN A 98 4.94 -8.92 -3.61
CA ASN A 98 3.96 -9.82 -4.17
C ASN A 98 2.65 -9.06 -4.31
N GLU A 99 2.12 -9.01 -5.53
CA GLU A 99 0.82 -8.40 -5.80
C GLU A 99 -0.32 -9.05 -5.01
N SER A 100 -0.11 -10.26 -4.49
CA SER A 100 -1.02 -10.89 -3.52
C SER A 100 -1.28 -10.01 -2.29
N VAL A 101 -0.41 -9.05 -1.97
CA VAL A 101 -0.66 -8.07 -0.90
C VAL A 101 -1.95 -7.29 -1.15
N PHE A 102 -2.30 -6.99 -2.40
CA PHE A 102 -3.52 -6.27 -2.73
C PHE A 102 -4.79 -7.10 -2.50
N ALA A 103 -4.65 -8.43 -2.43
CA ALA A 103 -5.73 -9.34 -2.06
C ALA A 103 -5.96 -9.43 -0.53
N THR A 104 -5.14 -8.75 0.29
CA THR A 104 -5.34 -8.67 1.75
C THR A 104 -6.73 -8.13 2.05
N ARG A 105 -7.49 -8.85 2.89
CA ARG A 105 -8.81 -8.41 3.36
C ARG A 105 -8.64 -7.40 4.48
N ILE A 106 -8.98 -6.15 4.22
CA ILE A 106 -8.84 -5.05 5.18
C ILE A 106 -10.22 -4.62 5.65
N LEU A 107 -10.44 -4.71 6.97
CA LEU A 107 -11.64 -4.19 7.62
C LEU A 107 -11.33 -2.85 8.28
N ILE A 108 -12.06 -1.81 7.88
CA ILE A 108 -11.91 -0.45 8.36
C ILE A 108 -13.13 -0.07 9.20
N PHE A 109 -12.88 0.26 10.47
CA PHE A 109 -13.90 0.81 11.36
C PHE A 109 -13.83 2.35 11.34
N GLY A 110 -14.90 2.98 10.90
CA GLY A 110 -15.03 4.42 10.76
C GLY A 110 -14.90 4.89 9.31
N ALA A 111 -15.85 5.70 8.85
CA ALA A 111 -15.91 6.35 7.55
C ALA A 111 -15.91 7.89 7.67
N GLY A 112 -15.50 8.41 8.83
CA GLY A 112 -15.15 9.83 9.01
C GLY A 112 -13.87 10.20 8.26
N ALA A 113 -13.37 11.42 8.49
CA ALA A 113 -12.22 11.99 7.77
C ALA A 113 -11.02 11.04 7.58
N GLY A 114 -10.56 10.40 8.65
CA GLY A 114 -9.44 9.47 8.61
C GLY A 114 -9.78 8.18 7.85
N GLY A 115 -10.86 7.51 8.25
CA GLY A 115 -11.23 6.22 7.68
C GLY A 115 -11.65 6.30 6.20
N SER A 116 -12.37 7.35 5.80
CA SER A 116 -12.70 7.57 4.38
C SER A 116 -11.43 7.78 3.54
N THR A 117 -10.47 8.56 4.06
CA THR A 117 -9.22 8.87 3.34
C THR A 117 -8.35 7.64 3.21
N ILE A 118 -8.20 6.84 4.28
CA ILE A 118 -7.43 5.59 4.25
C ILE A 118 -8.06 4.60 3.28
N THR A 119 -9.37 4.40 3.34
CA THR A 119 -10.06 3.46 2.44
C THR A 119 -9.89 3.86 0.98
N TYR A 120 -10.00 5.16 0.69
CA TYR A 120 -9.78 5.72 -0.64
C TYR A 120 -8.34 5.56 -1.12
N MET A 121 -7.34 5.79 -0.26
CA MET A 121 -5.92 5.59 -0.59
C MET A 121 -5.58 4.12 -0.80
N LEU A 122 -6.12 3.21 0.01
CA LEU A 122 -5.93 1.77 -0.18
C LEU A 122 -6.50 1.32 -1.54
N ALA A 123 -7.70 1.77 -1.89
CA ALA A 123 -8.29 1.51 -3.20
C ALA A 123 -7.45 2.10 -4.33
N GLN A 124 -6.96 3.33 -4.17
CA GLN A 124 -6.06 3.98 -5.13
C GLN A 124 -4.78 3.17 -5.36
N MET A 125 -4.24 2.53 -4.32
CA MET A 125 -3.05 1.69 -4.39
C MET A 125 -3.30 0.31 -5.00
N GLY A 126 -4.56 -0.09 -5.23
CA GLY A 126 -4.94 -1.38 -5.83
C GLY A 126 -5.50 -2.42 -4.86
N PHE A 127 -5.63 -2.11 -3.56
CA PHE A 127 -6.36 -2.99 -2.64
C PHE A 127 -7.84 -3.03 -3.01
N HIS A 128 -8.38 -4.24 -3.16
CA HIS A 128 -9.75 -4.45 -3.64
C HIS A 128 -10.62 -5.21 -2.65
N ASN A 129 -10.04 -5.92 -1.69
CA ASN A 129 -10.76 -6.60 -0.62
C ASN A 129 -10.92 -5.70 0.60
N LEU A 130 -11.68 -4.61 0.43
CA LEU A 130 -11.93 -3.62 1.47
C LEU A 130 -13.35 -3.75 2.03
N VAL A 131 -13.46 -3.70 3.35
CA VAL A 131 -14.74 -3.64 4.08
C VAL A 131 -14.77 -2.39 4.94
N LEU A 132 -15.73 -1.50 4.69
CA LEU A 132 -15.88 -0.26 5.45
C LEU A 132 -17.13 -0.30 6.34
N VAL A 133 -16.96 -0.05 7.64
CA VAL A 133 -18.07 -0.07 8.61
C VAL A 133 -18.16 1.25 9.36
N ASP A 134 -19.32 1.89 9.28
CA ASP A 134 -19.70 3.11 10.01
C ASP A 134 -21.24 3.16 10.08
N PHE A 135 -21.84 4.01 10.89
CA PHE A 135 -23.30 4.16 10.98
C PHE A 135 -23.80 5.58 10.74
N ASP A 136 -22.89 6.55 10.62
CA ASP A 136 -23.25 7.94 10.44
C ASP A 136 -23.65 8.22 8.98
N THR A 137 -24.49 9.23 8.84
CA THR A 137 -24.73 9.91 7.56
C THR A 137 -23.78 11.10 7.39
N VAL A 138 -23.47 11.47 6.15
CA VAL A 138 -22.64 12.64 5.83
C VAL A 138 -23.31 13.92 6.29
N SER A 139 -22.60 14.69 7.12
CA SER A 139 -23.00 16.02 7.57
C SER A 139 -22.22 17.13 6.84
N LYS A 140 -22.69 18.38 6.97
CA LYS A 140 -21.97 19.56 6.47
C LYS A 140 -20.54 19.66 7.03
N THR A 141 -20.33 19.25 8.28
CA THR A 141 -19.00 19.36 8.92
C THR A 141 -18.00 18.36 8.36
N ASP A 142 -18.48 17.22 7.85
CA ASP A 142 -17.62 16.18 7.27
C ASP A 142 -16.97 16.66 5.98
N ILE A 143 -17.63 17.53 5.22
CA ILE A 143 -17.12 18.09 3.96
C ILE A 143 -15.83 18.90 4.18
N HIS A 144 -15.67 19.50 5.35
CA HIS A 144 -14.47 20.27 5.70
C HIS A 144 -13.34 19.43 6.27
N LYS A 145 -13.62 18.17 6.62
CA LYS A 145 -12.66 17.26 7.29
C LYS A 145 -12.22 16.10 6.39
N SER A 146 -13.08 15.64 5.49
CA SER A 146 -12.80 14.55 4.56
C SER A 146 -12.55 15.10 3.15
N VAL A 147 -11.46 14.65 2.53
CA VAL A 147 -11.18 14.95 1.11
C VAL A 147 -12.03 14.09 0.16
N VAL A 148 -12.60 13.00 0.66
CA VAL A 148 -13.39 12.03 -0.13
C VAL A 148 -14.85 12.47 -0.20
N LEU A 149 -15.46 12.79 0.94
CA LEU A 149 -16.87 13.19 1.02
C LEU A 149 -17.09 14.57 0.38
N LYS A 150 -18.17 14.70 -0.38
CA LYS A 150 -18.53 15.90 -1.15
C LYS A 150 -19.85 16.48 -0.67
N ALA A 151 -20.08 17.76 -0.95
CA ALA A 151 -21.33 18.43 -0.57
C ALA A 151 -22.58 17.75 -1.13
N ALA A 152 -22.46 17.08 -2.28
CA ALA A 152 -23.54 16.29 -2.89
C ALA A 152 -23.87 14.99 -2.12
N ASP A 153 -23.04 14.58 -1.16
CA ASP A 153 -23.23 13.38 -0.36
C ASP A 153 -24.02 13.66 0.93
N ILE A 154 -24.30 14.92 1.26
CA ILE A 154 -24.96 15.29 2.53
C ILE A 154 -26.30 14.55 2.67
N GLY A 155 -26.47 13.83 3.78
CA GLY A 155 -27.63 12.99 4.06
C GLY A 155 -27.52 11.53 3.63
N MET A 156 -26.51 11.18 2.83
CA MET A 156 -26.20 9.78 2.47
C MET A 156 -25.44 9.08 3.62
N PRO A 157 -25.59 7.76 3.82
CA PRO A 157 -24.68 6.99 4.66
C PRO A 157 -23.22 7.23 4.26
N LYS A 158 -22.34 7.51 5.23
CA LYS A 158 -20.92 7.80 4.94
C LYS A 158 -20.26 6.66 4.17
N VAL A 159 -20.56 5.41 4.57
CA VAL A 159 -20.02 4.21 3.94
C VAL A 159 -20.41 4.10 2.46
N GLU A 160 -21.67 4.40 2.13
CA GLU A 160 -22.19 4.39 0.76
C GLU A 160 -21.51 5.48 -0.08
N ALA A 161 -21.39 6.69 0.46
CA ALA A 161 -20.73 7.80 -0.22
C ALA A 161 -19.28 7.46 -0.58
N VAL A 162 -18.52 6.90 0.37
CA VAL A 162 -17.12 6.48 0.14
C VAL A 162 -17.04 5.37 -0.91
N ALA A 163 -17.88 4.33 -0.81
CA ALA A 163 -17.91 3.24 -1.78
C ALA A 163 -18.23 3.74 -3.19
N ARG A 164 -19.17 4.68 -3.32
CA ARG A 164 -19.52 5.31 -4.60
C ARG A 164 -18.35 6.05 -5.23
N HIS A 165 -17.61 6.84 -4.46
CA HIS A 165 -16.43 7.58 -4.96
C HIS A 165 -15.30 6.64 -5.37
N ILE A 166 -15.07 5.56 -4.60
CA ILE A 166 -14.07 4.54 -4.94
C ILE A 166 -14.43 3.83 -6.24
N ARG A 167 -15.69 3.38 -6.38
CA ARG A 167 -16.18 2.76 -7.61
C ARG A 167 -16.06 3.72 -8.81
N HIS A 168 -16.42 4.98 -8.64
CA HIS A 168 -16.37 5.97 -9.71
C HIS A 168 -14.94 6.24 -10.19
N ASN A 169 -13.99 6.40 -9.26
CA ASN A 169 -12.64 6.85 -9.58
C ASN A 169 -11.69 5.70 -9.95
N PHE A 170 -11.92 4.51 -9.39
CA PHE A 170 -10.99 3.37 -9.52
C PHE A 170 -11.64 2.11 -10.10
N GLY A 171 -12.96 2.09 -10.30
CA GLY A 171 -13.66 0.88 -10.77
C GLY A 171 -13.70 -0.26 -9.74
N ILE A 172 -13.38 0.02 -8.47
CA ILE A 172 -13.33 -0.98 -7.40
C ILE A 172 -14.66 -0.97 -6.64
N ASP A 173 -15.26 -2.15 -6.49
CA ASP A 173 -16.44 -2.36 -5.66
C ASP A 173 -16.02 -2.86 -4.28
N ILE A 174 -16.04 -1.97 -3.29
CA ILE A 174 -15.77 -2.33 -1.90
C ILE A 174 -17.04 -2.80 -1.19
N GLN A 175 -16.88 -3.65 -0.19
CA GLN A 175 -17.99 -4.00 0.71
C GLN A 175 -18.12 -2.93 1.78
N TYR A 176 -19.35 -2.73 2.26
CA TYR A 176 -19.60 -1.84 3.37
C TYR A 176 -20.81 -2.26 4.17
N GLN A 177 -20.87 -1.80 5.43
CA GLN A 177 -21.99 -2.06 6.32
C GLN A 177 -22.31 -0.83 7.15
N GLU A 178 -23.59 -0.45 7.17
CA GLU A 178 -24.13 0.50 8.13
C GLU A 178 -24.32 -0.20 9.48
N HIS A 179 -23.45 0.06 10.45
CA HIS A 179 -23.53 -0.61 11.74
C HIS A 179 -22.98 0.22 12.89
N LYS A 180 -23.81 0.42 13.91
CA LYS A 180 -23.43 1.11 15.15
C LYS A 180 -23.00 0.08 16.18
N PHE A 181 -21.76 0.16 16.61
CA PHE A 181 -21.22 -0.74 17.63
C PHE A 181 -21.70 -0.32 19.01
N ILE A 182 -22.47 -1.19 19.66
CA ILE A 182 -23.04 -0.96 20.99
C ILE A 182 -22.54 -2.03 21.96
N ALA A 183 -22.24 -3.24 21.47
CA ALA A 183 -21.82 -4.39 22.28
C ALA A 183 -20.50 -5.03 21.78
N TYR A 184 -19.95 -5.94 22.59
CA TYR A 184 -18.82 -6.81 22.21
C TYR A 184 -19.22 -7.74 21.05
N ASP A 185 -20.41 -8.33 21.14
CA ASP A 185 -20.90 -9.33 20.18
C ASP A 185 -21.05 -8.74 18.77
N ASP A 186 -21.40 -7.45 18.65
CA ASP A 186 -21.44 -6.73 17.37
C ASP A 186 -20.09 -6.76 16.63
N LEU A 187 -18.99 -6.59 17.39
CA LEU A 187 -17.64 -6.62 16.84
C LEU A 187 -17.22 -8.04 16.46
N GLU A 188 -17.52 -9.01 17.31
CA GLU A 188 -17.19 -10.42 17.04
C GLU A 188 -17.95 -10.94 15.81
N GLU A 189 -19.23 -10.58 15.66
CA GLU A 189 -20.03 -10.96 14.49
C GLU A 189 -19.44 -10.36 13.19
N ILE A 190 -19.12 -9.06 13.19
CA ILE A 190 -18.57 -8.39 12.00
C ILE A 190 -17.19 -8.96 11.65
N ILE A 191 -16.31 -9.14 12.64
CA ILE A 191 -14.98 -9.70 12.41
C ILE A 191 -15.08 -11.15 11.92
N GLY A 192 -15.97 -11.96 12.52
CA GLY A 192 -16.21 -13.34 12.09
C GLY A 192 -16.84 -13.45 10.70
N ARG A 193 -17.71 -12.49 10.32
CA ARG A 193 -18.36 -12.47 9.00
C ARG A 193 -17.39 -12.14 7.88
N TYR A 194 -16.54 -11.15 8.06
CA TYR A 194 -15.63 -10.65 7.01
C TYR A 194 -14.25 -11.30 7.04
N GLU A 195 -13.89 -11.96 8.15
CA GLU A 195 -12.63 -12.66 8.36
C GLU A 195 -11.40 -11.84 7.92
N PRO A 196 -11.20 -10.62 8.43
CA PRO A 196 -10.16 -9.73 7.92
C PRO A 196 -8.75 -10.25 8.24
N ASP A 197 -7.84 -10.04 7.29
CA ASP A 197 -6.41 -10.29 7.48
C ASP A 197 -5.74 -9.12 8.22
N PHE A 198 -6.32 -7.92 8.13
CA PHE A 198 -5.84 -6.72 8.81
C PHE A 198 -7.00 -5.77 9.18
N ILE A 199 -6.92 -5.13 10.34
CA ILE A 199 -7.94 -4.19 10.81
C ILE A 199 -7.38 -2.78 11.00
N ILE A 200 -8.12 -1.77 10.53
CA ILE A 200 -7.83 -0.36 10.77
C ILE A 200 -8.95 0.24 11.63
N LYS A 201 -8.61 0.66 12.85
CA LYS A 201 -9.53 1.45 13.68
C LYS A 201 -9.31 2.93 13.40
N ALA A 202 -10.27 3.55 12.72
CA ALA A 202 -10.31 4.98 12.39
C ALA A 202 -11.60 5.69 12.88
N CYS A 203 -12.31 5.11 13.85
CA CYS A 203 -13.45 5.71 14.54
C CYS A 203 -13.06 6.24 15.92
N ASP A 204 -13.90 7.12 16.47
CA ASP A 204 -13.84 7.60 17.87
C ASP A 204 -14.97 6.95 18.69
N PRO A 205 -14.82 5.68 19.06
CA PRO A 205 -15.88 4.94 19.72
C PRO A 205 -15.91 5.23 21.22
N GLU A 206 -16.90 4.68 21.91
CA GLU A 206 -16.88 4.57 23.36
C GLU A 206 -15.65 3.78 23.83
N LEU A 207 -15.17 4.07 25.05
CA LEU A 207 -13.93 3.50 25.60
C LEU A 207 -13.88 1.97 25.55
N ILE A 208 -15.03 1.29 25.69
CA ILE A 208 -15.13 -0.16 25.71
C ILE A 208 -14.82 -0.81 24.36
N PHE A 209 -15.04 -0.10 23.25
CA PHE A 209 -14.77 -0.61 21.91
C PHE A 209 -13.29 -0.94 21.74
N ARG A 210 -12.40 -0.06 22.23
CA ARG A 210 -10.95 -0.25 22.09
C ARG A 210 -10.47 -1.50 22.80
N SER A 211 -10.95 -1.74 24.03
CA SER A 211 -10.63 -2.97 24.76
C SER A 211 -11.23 -4.21 24.08
N ASN A 212 -12.48 -4.13 23.62
CA ASN A 212 -13.15 -5.25 22.95
C ASN A 212 -12.41 -5.64 21.66
N LEU A 213 -12.09 -4.66 20.81
CA LEU A 213 -11.32 -4.87 19.60
C LEU A 213 -9.96 -5.50 19.92
N SER A 214 -9.23 -4.96 20.90
CA SER A 214 -7.92 -5.53 21.27
C SER A 214 -8.01 -6.98 21.73
N ARG A 215 -9.05 -7.35 22.50
CA ARG A 215 -9.27 -8.74 22.95
C ARG A 215 -9.61 -9.68 21.80
N ILE A 216 -10.54 -9.27 20.94
CA ILE A 216 -10.96 -10.07 19.78
C ILE A 216 -9.77 -10.28 18.83
N CYS A 217 -9.03 -9.22 18.49
CA CYS A 217 -7.85 -9.30 17.64
C CYS A 217 -6.76 -10.17 18.25
N PHE A 218 -6.53 -10.08 19.56
CA PHE A 218 -5.55 -10.92 20.24
C PHE A 218 -5.94 -12.40 20.23
N GLY A 219 -7.20 -12.72 20.54
CA GLY A 219 -7.72 -14.08 20.54
C GLY A 219 -7.70 -14.73 19.15
N ASN A 220 -8.04 -13.96 18.12
CA ASN A 220 -8.09 -14.43 16.73
C ASN A 220 -6.76 -14.26 15.98
N ARG A 221 -5.72 -13.70 16.62
CA ARG A 221 -4.42 -13.40 16.00
C ARG A 221 -4.56 -12.54 14.74
N ILE A 222 -5.39 -11.51 14.79
CA ILE A 222 -5.59 -10.55 13.69
C ILE A 222 -4.76 -9.29 13.98
N PRO A 223 -3.82 -8.91 13.10
CA PRO A 223 -3.11 -7.65 13.25
C PRO A 223 -4.04 -6.45 13.07
N TYR A 224 -3.81 -5.39 13.86
CA TYR A 224 -4.58 -4.16 13.73
C TYR A 224 -3.77 -2.93 14.08
N ILE A 225 -4.19 -1.79 13.52
CA ILE A 225 -3.64 -0.49 13.84
C ILE A 225 -4.73 0.47 14.30
N ASN A 226 -4.40 1.29 15.29
CA ASN A 226 -5.26 2.37 15.74
C ASN A 226 -4.81 3.70 15.14
N MET A 227 -5.78 4.58 14.88
CA MET A 227 -5.51 5.98 14.59
C MET A 227 -6.53 6.85 15.30
N ALA A 228 -6.08 8.00 15.81
CA ALA A 228 -6.93 9.05 16.34
C ALA A 228 -6.24 10.41 16.17
N TYR A 229 -7.03 11.48 16.13
CA TYR A 229 -6.50 12.83 16.25
C TYR A 229 -7.30 13.61 17.28
N ALA A 230 -6.62 14.49 18.00
CA ALA A 230 -7.25 15.42 18.93
C ALA A 230 -6.50 16.75 18.84
N PHE A 231 -7.18 17.77 18.33
CA PHE A 231 -6.60 19.10 18.09
C PHE A 231 -5.31 19.01 17.26
N GLU A 232 -4.18 19.50 17.78
CA GLU A 232 -2.86 19.46 17.15
C GLU A 232 -2.14 18.11 17.25
N LYS A 233 -2.72 17.12 17.94
CA LYS A 233 -2.06 15.82 18.17
C LYS A 233 -2.66 14.74 17.30
N LEU A 234 -1.82 14.18 16.43
CA LEU A 234 -2.08 12.92 15.75
C LEU A 234 -1.51 11.77 16.59
N ARG A 235 -2.30 10.71 16.76
CA ARG A 235 -1.84 9.44 17.33
C ARG A 235 -2.04 8.34 16.29
N LEU A 236 -0.93 7.74 15.89
CA LEU A 236 -0.91 6.51 15.12
C LEU A 236 -0.39 5.39 16.01
N GLY A 237 -1.09 4.27 16.01
CA GLY A 237 -0.79 3.11 16.83
C GLY A 237 -1.55 3.04 18.17
N PRO A 238 -1.34 1.95 18.92
CA PRO A 238 -0.36 0.89 18.64
C PRO A 238 -0.70 0.08 17.39
N LEU A 239 0.34 -0.42 16.73
CA LEU A 239 0.25 -1.48 15.72
C LEU A 239 0.45 -2.81 16.45
N TYR A 240 -0.61 -3.60 16.55
CA TYR A 240 -0.57 -4.96 17.07
C TYR A 240 -0.25 -5.94 15.95
N ILE A 241 0.79 -6.74 16.14
CA ILE A 241 1.20 -7.84 15.26
C ILE A 241 1.33 -9.09 16.14
N PRO A 242 0.50 -10.12 15.91
CA PRO A 242 0.50 -11.34 16.71
C PRO A 242 1.88 -12.00 16.81
N GLY A 243 2.41 -12.10 18.04
CA GLY A 243 3.72 -12.71 18.31
C GLY A 243 4.92 -11.78 18.10
N PHE A 244 4.73 -10.54 17.65
CA PHE A 244 5.80 -9.57 17.42
C PHE A 244 5.68 -8.30 18.26
N THR A 245 4.47 -7.76 18.43
CA THR A 245 4.24 -6.56 19.24
C THR A 245 3.22 -6.79 20.35
N SER A 246 3.31 -5.99 21.41
CA SER A 246 2.38 -6.04 22.54
C SER A 246 0.98 -5.55 22.14
N CYS A 247 -0.05 -6.17 22.69
CA CYS A 247 -1.42 -5.68 22.53
C CYS A 247 -1.68 -4.45 23.42
N ASP A 248 -2.77 -3.75 23.14
CA ASP A 248 -3.11 -2.51 23.84
C ASP A 248 -3.30 -2.69 25.35
N GLU A 249 -3.80 -3.86 25.78
CA GLU A 249 -3.96 -4.18 27.20
C GLU A 249 -2.63 -4.37 27.95
N SER A 250 -1.54 -4.67 27.24
CA SER A 250 -0.23 -4.82 27.86
C SER A 250 0.34 -3.50 28.38
N PHE A 251 -0.18 -2.36 27.89
CA PHE A 251 0.22 -1.02 28.33
C PHE A 251 -0.57 -0.51 29.53
N ASN A 252 -1.61 -1.23 29.97
CA ASN A 252 -2.46 -0.86 31.12
C ASN A 252 -2.02 -1.54 32.44
N LYS A 253 -0.81 -2.11 32.49
CA LYS A 253 -0.20 -2.68 33.69
C LYS A 253 0.80 -1.73 34.34
#